data_AF-A0A2T5PGH2-F1
#
_entry.id   AF-A0A2T5PGH2-F1
#
_cell.length_a   1.000
_cell.length_b   1.000
_cell.length_c   1.000
_cell.angle_alpha   90.00
_cell.angle_beta   90.00
_cell.angle_gamma   90.00
#
_symmetry.space_group_name_H-M   'P 1'
#
loop_
_entity.id
_entity.type
_entity.pdbx_description
1 polymer ?
#
loop_
_entity_poly.entity_id
_entity_poly.type
_entity_poly.pdbx_seq_one_letter_code
_entity_poly.pdbx_strand_id
1 'polypeptide(L)'
;MTAWLKLVPGWAWWALALAVVAGWQQIRVSSAQSVAAGAQRELADYRAEVAERDRRAAVFVIQENQRRQAATEKADAEAQQQLDQARSDAARADSALERLQQRLAAAEQRSRDAGNSITAQLGQAADSAARMQADMFGRLGAAAQLYAGIADQRGIAGAACERAYDGLTGQ
;
A
#
# COMPACT_ATOMS: atom_id res chain seq x y z
N MET A 1 -94.09 -0.80 19.14
CA MET A 1 -93.02 0.22 19.20
C MET A 1 -92.70 0.77 17.79
N THR A 2 -93.71 1.22 17.03
CA THR A 2 -93.53 1.73 15.65
C THR A 2 -94.18 3.11 15.43
N ALA A 3 -94.79 3.70 16.46
CA ALA A 3 -95.47 4.99 16.37
C ALA A 3 -94.51 6.20 16.27
N TRP A 4 -93.24 6.04 16.66
CA TRP A 4 -92.24 7.11 16.61
C TRP A 4 -91.64 7.36 15.21
N LEU A 5 -91.75 6.40 14.28
CA LEU A 5 -91.23 6.58 12.91
C LEU A 5 -91.99 7.64 12.09
N LYS A 6 -93.21 8.00 12.48
CA LYS A 6 -94.04 8.99 11.76
C LYS A 6 -93.75 10.45 12.16
N LEU A 7 -92.91 10.68 13.16
CA LEU A 7 -92.55 12.04 13.62
C LEU A 7 -91.21 12.54 13.06
N VAL A 8 -90.46 11.68 12.36
CA VAL A 8 -89.14 12.04 11.83
C VAL A 8 -89.32 12.75 10.47
N PRO A 9 -88.90 14.01 10.33
CA PRO A 9 -88.98 14.72 9.05
C PRO A 9 -88.16 14.02 7.96
N GLY A 10 -88.64 14.01 6.72
CA GLY A 10 -87.94 13.37 5.59
C GLY A 10 -86.50 13.86 5.35
N TRP A 11 -86.16 15.09 5.77
CA TRP A 11 -84.80 15.63 5.70
C TRP A 11 -83.81 14.92 6.64
N ALA A 12 -84.28 14.34 7.75
CA ALA A 12 -83.43 13.65 8.70
C ALA A 12 -82.85 12.35 8.11
N TRP A 13 -83.62 11.65 7.27
CA TRP A 13 -83.14 10.49 6.52
C TRP A 13 -82.06 10.85 5.49
N TRP A 14 -82.18 12.01 4.84
CA TRP A 14 -81.15 12.53 3.93
C TRP A 14 -79.87 12.92 4.67
N ALA A 15 -79.98 13.57 5.83
CA ALA A 15 -78.83 13.91 6.66
C ALA A 15 -78.09 12.65 7.15
N LEU A 16 -78.83 11.61 7.56
CA LEU A 16 -78.25 10.31 7.92
C LEU A 16 -77.54 9.65 6.74
N ALA A 17 -78.15 9.64 5.55
CA ALA A 17 -77.52 9.07 4.36
C ALA A 17 -76.20 9.80 4.02
N LEU A 18 -76.17 11.12 4.10
CA LEU A 18 -74.96 11.91 3.88
C LEU A 18 -73.89 11.65 4.95
N ALA A 19 -74.28 11.53 6.22
CA ALA A 19 -73.35 11.19 7.31
C ALA A 19 -72.73 9.81 7.11
N VAL A 20 -73.50 8.82 6.66
CA VAL A 20 -73.01 7.47 6.34
C VAL A 20 -72.03 7.51 5.18
N VAL A 21 -72.33 8.23 4.09
CA VAL A 21 -71.43 8.38 2.93
C VAL A 21 -70.15 9.12 3.32
N ALA A 22 -70.26 10.21 4.08
CA ALA A 22 -69.10 10.96 4.56
C ALA A 22 -68.23 10.12 5.50
N GLY A 23 -68.84 9.36 6.43
CA GLY A 23 -68.14 8.41 7.28
C GLY A 23 -67.43 7.32 6.48
N TRP A 24 -68.09 6.78 5.44
CA TRP A 24 -67.48 5.79 4.55
C TRP A 24 -66.29 6.34 3.76
N GLN A 25 -66.42 7.55 3.20
CA GLN A 25 -65.31 8.23 2.51
C GLN A 25 -64.15 8.53 3.47
N GLN A 26 -64.44 8.95 4.70
CA GLN A 26 -63.44 9.20 5.73
C GLN A 26 -62.67 7.93 6.11
N ILE A 27 -63.36 6.80 6.26
CA ILE A 27 -62.73 5.50 6.51
C ILE A 27 -61.79 5.14 5.35
N ARG A 28 -62.25 5.30 4.09
CA ARG A 28 -61.42 5.01 2.90
C ARG A 28 -60.16 5.87 2.85
N VAL A 29 -60.27 7.18 3.10
CA VAL A 29 -59.12 8.10 3.10
C VAL A 29 -58.15 7.77 4.24
N SER A 30 -58.65 7.52 5.45
CA SER A 30 -57.81 7.13 6.60
C SER A 30 -57.08 5.80 6.34
N SER A 31 -57.74 4.82 5.70
CA SER A 31 -57.10 3.55 5.32
C SER A 31 -56.03 3.74 4.24
N ALA A 32 -56.25 4.65 3.28
CA ALA A 32 -55.26 4.96 2.26
C ALA A 32 -54.04 5.66 2.87
N GLN A 33 -54.25 6.60 3.80
CA GLN A 33 -53.18 7.28 4.53
C GLN A 33 -52.40 6.31 5.41
N SER A 34 -53.05 5.36 6.09
CA SER A 34 -52.35 4.37 6.91
C SER A 34 -51.49 3.43 6.08
N VAL A 35 -51.96 3.02 4.88
CA VAL A 35 -51.16 2.20 3.95
C VAL A 35 -49.96 2.99 3.43
N ALA A 36 -50.16 4.26 3.04
CA ALA A 36 -49.07 5.13 2.60
C ALA A 36 -48.02 5.36 3.70
N ALA A 37 -48.47 5.61 4.94
CA ALA A 37 -47.58 5.75 6.09
C ALA A 37 -46.83 4.45 6.42
N GLY A 38 -47.49 3.30 6.27
CA GLY A 38 -46.86 1.98 6.41
C GLY A 38 -45.74 1.77 5.38
N ALA A 39 -46.03 2.03 4.09
CA ALA A 39 -45.05 1.90 3.01
C ALA A 39 -43.86 2.86 3.17
N GLN A 40 -44.09 4.10 3.64
CA GLN A 40 -43.01 5.05 3.93
C GLN A 40 -42.11 4.58 5.08
N ARG A 41 -42.69 4.00 6.14
CA ARG A 41 -41.93 3.43 7.26
C ARG A 41 -41.10 2.24 6.82
N GLU A 42 -41.70 1.30 6.10
CA GLU A 42 -40.99 0.12 5.57
C GLU A 42 -39.82 0.52 4.67
N LEU A 43 -40.00 1.52 3.81
CA LEU A 43 -38.92 2.05 2.99
C LEU A 43 -37.83 2.77 3.81
N ALA A 44 -38.21 3.49 4.86
CA ALA A 44 -37.25 4.13 5.76
C ALA A 44 -36.43 3.08 6.54
N ASP A 45 -37.10 2.05 7.06
CA ASP A 45 -36.48 0.94 7.78
C ASP A 45 -35.54 0.15 6.86
N TYR A 46 -35.98 -0.17 5.64
CA TYR A 46 -35.14 -0.83 4.64
C TYR A 46 -33.90 0.00 4.29
N ARG A 47 -34.04 1.31 4.09
CA ARG A 47 -32.90 2.21 3.83
C ARG A 47 -31.94 2.27 5.02
N ALA A 48 -32.45 2.29 6.24
CA ALA A 48 -31.63 2.27 7.44
C ALA A 48 -30.83 0.96 7.54
N GLU A 49 -31.47 -0.18 7.29
CA GLU A 49 -30.80 -1.48 7.29
C GLU A 49 -29.71 -1.56 6.21
N VAL A 50 -30.00 -1.11 4.99
CA VAL A 50 -29.01 -1.05 3.90
C VAL A 50 -27.84 -0.14 4.28
N ALA A 51 -28.11 1.06 4.80
CA ALA A 51 -27.06 1.99 5.21
C ALA A 51 -26.18 1.42 6.33
N GLU A 52 -26.75 0.65 7.25
CA GLU A 52 -25.99 -0.02 8.31
C GLU A 52 -25.12 -1.16 7.74
N ARG A 53 -25.65 -1.96 6.81
CA ARG A 53 -24.86 -2.99 6.12
C ARG A 53 -23.71 -2.38 5.31
N ASP A 54 -23.97 -1.31 4.59
CA ASP A 54 -22.96 -0.58 3.81
C ASP A 54 -21.88 0.01 4.72
N ARG A 55 -22.25 0.57 5.88
CA ARG A 55 -21.28 1.03 6.88
C ARG A 55 -20.40 -0.10 7.38
N ARG A 56 -20.98 -1.25 7.73
CA ARG A 56 -20.22 -2.41 8.22
C ARG A 56 -19.27 -2.94 7.14
N ALA A 57 -19.73 -3.02 5.89
CA ALA A 57 -18.90 -3.41 4.76
C ALA A 57 -17.76 -2.41 4.50
N ALA A 58 -18.05 -1.10 4.53
CA ALA A 58 -17.04 -0.06 4.36
C ALA A 58 -15.97 -0.10 5.45
N VAL A 59 -16.35 -0.26 6.72
CA VAL A 59 -15.40 -0.39 7.84
C VAL A 59 -14.51 -1.63 7.67
N PHE A 60 -15.09 -2.78 7.28
CA PHE A 60 -14.33 -3.99 7.01
C PHE A 60 -13.30 -3.79 5.88
N VAL A 61 -13.72 -3.16 4.78
CA VAL A 61 -12.82 -2.86 3.65
C VAL A 61 -11.70 -1.91 4.08
N ILE A 62 -12.01 -0.85 4.85
CA ILE A 62 -10.99 0.08 5.35
C ILE A 62 -9.98 -0.64 6.23
N GLN A 63 -10.45 -1.48 7.16
CA GLN A 63 -9.58 -2.22 8.08
C GLN A 63 -8.67 -3.20 7.34
N GLU A 64 -9.20 -3.93 6.36
CA GLU A 64 -8.39 -4.85 5.55
C GLU A 64 -7.38 -4.09 4.68
N ASN A 65 -7.77 -2.95 4.10
CA ASN A 65 -6.82 -2.10 3.36
C ASN A 65 -5.72 -1.55 4.28
N GLN A 66 -6.06 -1.09 5.49
CA GLN A 66 -5.07 -0.64 6.45
C GLN A 66 -4.11 -1.76 6.87
N ARG A 67 -4.62 -2.98 7.08
CA ARG A 67 -3.79 -4.15 7.38
C ARG A 67 -2.79 -4.42 6.24
N ARG A 68 -3.26 -4.41 4.99
CA ARG A 68 -2.42 -4.62 3.81
C ARG A 68 -1.39 -3.50 3.62
N GLN A 69 -1.81 -2.24 3.78
CA GLN A 69 -0.91 -1.08 3.68
C GLN A 69 0.19 -1.13 4.75
N ALA A 70 -0.17 -1.44 6.01
CA ALA A 70 0.81 -1.55 7.08
C ALA A 70 1.83 -2.68 6.83
N ALA A 71 1.40 -3.79 6.21
CA ALA A 71 2.29 -4.88 5.83
C ALA A 71 3.27 -4.45 4.72
N THR A 72 2.76 -3.77 3.67
CA THR A 72 3.61 -3.28 2.58
C THR A 72 4.57 -2.18 3.04
N GLU A 73 4.11 -1.24 3.87
CA GLU A 73 4.95 -0.17 4.41
C GLU A 73 6.11 -0.70 5.24
N LYS A 74 5.89 -1.74 6.05
CA LYS A 74 6.96 -2.40 6.80
C LYS A 74 7.97 -3.06 5.87
N ALA A 75 7.50 -3.80 4.87
CA ALA A 75 8.38 -4.45 3.89
C ALA A 75 9.23 -3.42 3.13
N ASP A 76 8.63 -2.29 2.73
CA ASP A 76 9.28 -1.18 2.05
C ASP A 76 10.31 -0.49 2.95
N ALA A 77 9.97 -0.21 4.21
CA ALA A 77 10.88 0.42 5.16
C ALA A 77 12.13 -0.43 5.41
N GLU A 78 11.96 -1.74 5.62
CA GLU A 78 13.07 -2.67 5.76
C GLU A 78 13.91 -2.78 4.48
N ALA A 79 13.27 -2.76 3.30
CA ALA A 79 13.98 -2.76 2.03
C ALA A 79 14.82 -1.49 1.84
N GLN A 80 14.27 -0.31 2.20
CA GLN A 80 15.01 0.95 2.19
C GLN A 80 16.21 0.90 3.13
N GLN A 81 16.04 0.38 4.35
CA GLN A 81 17.14 0.23 5.29
C GLN A 81 18.25 -0.69 4.73
N GLN A 82 17.90 -1.81 4.10
CA GLN A 82 18.89 -2.68 3.45
C GLN A 82 19.59 -2.01 2.27
N LEU A 83 18.86 -1.23 1.46
CA LEU A 83 19.46 -0.44 0.37
C LEU A 83 20.46 0.59 0.88
N ASP A 84 20.14 1.29 1.97
CA ASP A 84 21.03 2.29 2.55
C ASP A 84 22.27 1.65 3.17
N GLN A 85 22.13 0.49 3.80
CA GLN A 85 23.27 -0.31 4.26
C GLN A 85 24.15 -0.76 3.09
N ALA A 86 23.58 -1.35 2.04
CA ALA A 86 24.33 -1.78 0.86
C ALA A 86 25.05 -0.60 0.18
N ARG A 87 24.42 0.57 0.09
CA ARG A 87 25.04 1.80 -0.43
C ARG A 87 26.21 2.28 0.42
N SER A 88 26.05 2.27 1.75
CA SER A 88 27.12 2.61 2.69
C SER A 88 28.31 1.66 2.55
N ASP A 89 28.03 0.36 2.43
CA ASP A 89 29.05 -0.68 2.29
C ASP A 89 29.80 -0.55 0.96
N ALA A 90 29.08 -0.29 -0.13
CA ALA A 90 29.67 0.02 -1.43
C ALA A 90 30.58 1.27 -1.36
N ALA A 91 30.12 2.36 -0.74
CA ALA A 91 30.93 3.57 -0.58
C ALA A 91 32.20 3.33 0.27
N ARG A 92 32.10 2.50 1.31
CA ARG A 92 33.27 2.10 2.12
C ARG A 92 34.25 1.29 1.27
N ALA A 93 33.77 0.36 0.45
CA ALA A 93 34.58 -0.44 -0.45
C ALA A 93 35.27 0.42 -1.53
N ASP A 94 34.55 1.35 -2.16
CA ASP A 94 35.11 2.34 -3.10
C ASP A 94 36.27 3.11 -2.48
N SER A 95 36.04 3.68 -1.29
CA SER A 95 37.06 4.47 -0.60
C SER A 95 38.30 3.62 -0.25
N ALA A 96 38.11 2.33 0.04
CA ALA A 96 39.21 1.42 0.35
C ALA A 96 40.00 1.07 -0.91
N LEU A 97 39.32 0.85 -2.04
CA LEU A 97 39.94 0.61 -3.34
C LEU A 97 40.75 1.83 -3.80
N GLU A 98 40.19 3.04 -3.71
CA GLU A 98 40.91 4.28 -4.03
C GLU A 98 42.17 4.46 -3.18
N ARG A 99 42.08 4.26 -1.85
CA ARG A 99 43.25 4.32 -0.96
C ARG A 99 44.31 3.29 -1.34
N LEU A 100 43.90 2.09 -1.74
CA LEU A 100 44.82 1.04 -2.18
C LEU A 100 45.53 1.44 -3.48
N GLN A 101 44.80 1.98 -4.46
CA GLN A 101 45.36 2.50 -5.72
C GLN A 101 46.35 3.64 -5.47
N GLN A 102 46.02 4.60 -4.60
CA GLN A 102 46.92 5.70 -4.23
C GLN A 102 48.21 5.20 -3.57
N ARG A 103 48.11 4.24 -2.65
CA ARG A 103 49.29 3.62 -2.00
C ARG A 103 50.18 2.90 -2.99
N LEU A 104 49.56 2.23 -3.97
CA LEU A 104 50.28 1.51 -5.01
C LEU A 104 50.99 2.47 -5.97
N ALA A 105 50.33 3.55 -6.40
CA ALA A 105 50.95 4.62 -7.20
C ALA A 105 52.13 5.28 -6.45
N ALA A 106 51.97 5.56 -5.15
CA ALA A 106 53.04 6.11 -4.34
C ALA A 106 54.21 5.12 -4.11
N ALA A 107 53.95 3.81 -4.09
CA ALA A 107 54.99 2.79 -4.04
C ALA A 107 55.75 2.70 -5.38
N GLU A 108 55.03 2.77 -6.50
CA GLU A 108 55.64 2.81 -7.84
C GLU A 108 56.56 4.02 -8.00
N GLN A 109 56.11 5.21 -7.60
CA GLN A 109 56.89 6.44 -7.68
C GLN A 109 58.22 6.30 -6.91
N ARG A 110 58.17 5.82 -5.66
CA ARG A 110 59.36 5.60 -4.81
C ARG A 110 60.32 4.57 -5.40
N SER A 111 59.80 3.52 -6.06
CA SER A 111 60.62 2.52 -6.73
C SER A 111 61.43 3.14 -7.88
N ARG A 112 60.80 4.02 -8.68
CA ARG A 112 61.46 4.74 -9.78
C ARG A 112 62.55 5.67 -9.29
N ASP A 113 62.31 6.41 -8.20
CA ASP A 113 63.25 7.37 -7.64
C ASP A 113 64.53 6.72 -7.07
N ALA A 114 64.47 5.42 -6.70
CA ALA A 114 65.57 4.70 -6.06
C ALA A 114 66.51 3.93 -7.03
N GLY A 115 66.29 3.97 -8.35
CA GLY A 115 66.97 3.08 -9.31
C GLY A 115 68.41 3.45 -9.71
N ASN A 116 69.36 2.51 -9.56
CA ASN A 116 70.73 2.54 -10.13
C ASN A 116 70.80 1.74 -11.45
N SER A 117 71.63 2.18 -12.41
CA SER A 117 71.53 1.88 -13.85
C SER A 117 71.62 0.41 -14.31
N ILE A 118 72.34 -0.48 -13.61
CA ILE A 118 72.49 -1.91 -14.00
C ILE A 118 71.41 -2.79 -13.38
N THR A 119 70.99 -2.50 -12.15
CA THR A 119 69.80 -3.11 -11.52
C THR A 119 68.50 -2.60 -12.12
N ALA A 120 68.53 -1.45 -12.81
CA ALA A 120 67.37 -0.82 -13.42
C ALA A 120 66.71 -1.66 -14.53
N GLN A 121 67.47 -2.40 -15.37
CA GLN A 121 66.85 -3.25 -16.41
C GLN A 121 66.15 -4.49 -15.83
N LEU A 122 66.78 -5.19 -14.87
CA LEU A 122 66.16 -6.32 -14.17
C LEU A 122 64.97 -5.86 -13.31
N GLY A 123 65.12 -4.69 -12.67
CA GLY A 123 64.04 -4.01 -11.95
C GLY A 123 62.88 -3.59 -12.86
N GLN A 124 63.15 -3.10 -14.08
CA GLN A 124 62.12 -2.70 -15.04
C GLN A 124 61.21 -3.86 -15.47
N ALA A 125 61.78 -5.05 -15.71
CA ALA A 125 61.00 -6.23 -16.06
C ALA A 125 60.10 -6.67 -14.89
N ALA A 126 60.64 -6.73 -13.67
CA ALA A 126 59.87 -7.05 -12.47
C ALA A 126 58.78 -5.99 -12.17
N ASP A 127 59.09 -4.71 -12.36
CA ASP A 127 58.18 -3.57 -12.18
C ASP A 127 57.06 -3.56 -13.24
N SER A 128 57.35 -3.97 -14.49
CA SER A 128 56.32 -4.13 -15.52
C SER A 128 55.33 -5.25 -15.18
N ALA A 129 55.80 -6.38 -14.65
CA ALA A 129 54.96 -7.49 -14.22
C ALA A 129 54.10 -7.09 -13.00
N ALA A 130 54.69 -6.41 -12.02
CA ALA A 130 53.98 -5.91 -10.84
C ALA A 130 52.87 -4.91 -11.20
N ARG A 131 53.13 -4.01 -12.17
CA ARG A 131 52.12 -3.05 -12.66
C ARG A 131 50.98 -3.71 -13.41
N MET A 132 51.27 -4.68 -14.27
CA MET A 132 50.23 -5.45 -14.94
C MET A 132 49.36 -6.21 -13.95
N GLN A 133 49.96 -6.82 -12.91
CA GLN A 133 49.23 -7.48 -11.85
C GLN A 133 48.33 -6.49 -11.08
N ALA A 134 48.86 -5.31 -10.75
CA ALA A 134 48.09 -4.30 -10.05
C ALA A 134 46.93 -3.74 -10.88
N ASP A 135 47.13 -3.48 -12.17
CA ASP A 135 46.07 -3.08 -13.10
C ASP A 135 44.99 -4.16 -13.20
N MET A 136 45.40 -5.42 -13.39
CA MET A 136 44.48 -6.56 -13.42
C MET A 136 43.66 -6.66 -12.13
N PHE A 137 44.30 -6.60 -10.96
CA PHE A 137 43.59 -6.65 -9.68
C PHE A 137 42.68 -5.44 -9.47
N GLY A 138 43.08 -4.25 -9.93
CA GLY A 138 42.23 -3.06 -9.93
C GLY A 138 40.97 -3.25 -10.78
N ARG A 139 41.12 -3.77 -12.00
CA ARG A 139 40.00 -4.04 -12.92
C ARG A 139 39.09 -5.16 -12.40
N LEU A 140 39.65 -6.21 -11.81
CA LEU A 140 38.87 -7.27 -11.16
C LEU A 140 38.11 -6.74 -9.95
N GLY A 141 38.73 -5.89 -9.12
CA GLY A 141 38.06 -5.24 -8.00
C GLY A 141 36.86 -4.42 -8.44
N ALA A 142 37.04 -3.58 -9.47
CA ALA A 142 35.95 -2.78 -10.04
C ALA A 142 34.82 -3.66 -10.61
N ALA A 143 35.17 -4.74 -11.32
CA ALA A 143 34.17 -5.68 -11.85
C ALA A 143 33.42 -6.40 -10.72
N ALA A 144 34.12 -6.89 -9.70
CA ALA A 144 33.52 -7.56 -8.55
C ALA A 144 32.53 -6.63 -7.83
N GLN A 145 32.87 -5.35 -7.69
CA GLN A 145 32.01 -4.37 -7.06
C GLN A 145 30.74 -4.06 -7.89
N LEU A 146 30.87 -3.96 -9.21
CA LEU A 146 29.72 -3.84 -10.11
C LEU A 146 28.75 -5.02 -9.94
N TYR A 147 29.27 -6.25 -9.94
CA TYR A 147 28.44 -7.44 -9.78
C TYR A 147 27.83 -7.54 -8.39
N ALA A 148 28.57 -7.16 -7.34
CA ALA A 148 28.04 -7.09 -5.98
C ALA A 148 26.86 -6.11 -5.89
N GLY A 149 26.99 -4.90 -6.46
CA GLY A 149 25.91 -3.92 -6.48
C GLY A 149 24.65 -4.41 -7.20
N ILE A 150 24.81 -5.12 -8.32
CA ILE A 150 23.67 -5.74 -9.02
C ILE A 150 23.04 -6.87 -8.17
N ALA A 151 23.86 -7.69 -7.53
CA ALA A 151 23.40 -8.78 -6.68
C ALA A 151 22.63 -8.25 -5.47
N ASP A 152 23.14 -7.21 -4.80
CA ASP A 152 22.47 -6.56 -3.67
C ASP A 152 21.14 -5.95 -4.10
N GLN A 153 21.12 -5.23 -5.23
CA GLN A 153 19.88 -4.63 -5.73
C GLN A 153 18.80 -5.69 -6.02
N ARG A 154 19.19 -6.80 -6.66
CA ARG A 154 18.26 -7.90 -6.95
C ARG A 154 17.84 -8.65 -5.69
N GLY A 155 18.78 -8.90 -4.78
CA GLY A 155 18.52 -9.57 -3.51
C GLY A 155 17.55 -8.79 -2.64
N ILE A 156 17.76 -7.49 -2.51
CA ILE A 156 16.88 -6.62 -1.72
C ILE A 156 15.49 -6.51 -2.36
N ALA A 157 15.41 -6.37 -3.69
CA ALA A 157 14.12 -6.36 -4.39
C ALA A 157 13.37 -7.69 -4.23
N GLY A 158 14.06 -8.82 -4.33
CA GLY A 158 13.47 -10.15 -4.11
C GLY A 158 12.97 -10.33 -2.68
N ALA A 159 13.81 -10.01 -1.69
CA ALA A 159 13.45 -10.09 -0.27
C ALA A 159 12.28 -9.15 0.09
N ALA A 160 12.18 -7.98 -0.54
CA ALA A 160 11.03 -7.09 -0.38
C ALA A 160 9.74 -7.71 -0.91
N CYS A 161 9.79 -8.34 -2.10
CA CYS A 161 8.64 -9.06 -2.67
C CYS A 161 8.18 -10.21 -1.77
N GLU A 162 9.11 -11.01 -1.25
CA GLU A 162 8.80 -12.12 -0.33
C GLU A 162 8.14 -11.60 0.95
N ARG A 163 8.72 -10.59 1.61
CA ARG A 163 8.16 -10.02 2.84
C ARG A 163 6.80 -9.36 2.63
N ALA A 164 6.60 -8.68 1.50
CA ALA A 164 5.30 -8.13 1.15
C ALA A 164 4.25 -9.25 0.97
N TYR A 165 4.62 -10.33 0.29
CA TYR A 165 3.74 -11.49 0.11
C TYR A 165 3.40 -12.17 1.44
N ASP A 166 4.38 -12.39 2.31
CA ASP A 166 4.18 -12.99 3.63
C ASP A 166 3.26 -12.11 4.50
N GLY A 167 3.46 -10.80 4.50
CA GLY A 167 2.60 -9.85 5.21
C GLY A 167 1.15 -9.82 4.69
N LEU A 168 0.94 -10.06 3.39
CA LEU A 168 -0.41 -10.16 2.81
C LEU A 168 -1.08 -11.50 3.15
N THR A 169 -0.32 -12.60 3.16
CA THR A 169 -0.82 -13.96 3.41
C THR A 169 -0.94 -14.33 4.88
N GLY A 170 -0.31 -13.58 5.78
CA GLY A 170 -0.50 -13.69 7.23
C GLY A 170 0.18 -14.93 7.86
N GLN A 171 1.29 -15.39 7.28
CA GLN A 171 2.19 -16.36 7.92
C GLN A 171 2.99 -15.71 9.06
#